data_AF-A0A7K3FVH3-F1
#
_entry.id   AF-A0A7K3FVH3-F1
#
_cell.length_a   1.000
_cell.length_b   1.000
_cell.length_c   1.000
_cell.angle_alpha   90.00
_cell.angle_beta   90.00
_cell.angle_gamma   90.00
#
_symmetry.space_group_name_H-M   'P 1'
#
loop_
_entity.id
_entity.type
_entity.pdbx_description
1 polymer ?
#
loop_
_entity_poly.entity_id
_entity_poly.type
_entity_poly.pdbx_seq_one_letter_code
_entity_poly.pdbx_strand_id
1 'polypeptide(L)'
;MRIGYGRVSTTDQNLDAQRAALEAAGCEEIYLDKISGKLTNRPELDKVMTRLRAGDTLVITKLDRLGRSLKHLLEVSAELEARTVDLVVLDQGLDTSTPVGRFMFQILGAVAEFERSLNVERTMDGLASARAKGKVGGRKNALTPAQVRHARFMRDERDEDGRPRHTVQEIADELGVGRATIYRALDPDRVG
;
A
#
# COMPACT_ATOMS: atom_id res chain seq x y z
N MET A 1 24.33 -14.12 -16.68
CA MET A 1 24.26 -12.67 -16.98
C MET A 1 23.80 -11.93 -15.73
N ARG A 2 24.27 -10.70 -15.48
CA ARG A 2 23.78 -9.89 -14.35
C ARG A 2 22.72 -8.89 -14.82
N ILE A 3 21.50 -8.98 -14.30
CA ILE A 3 20.42 -8.03 -14.58
C ILE A 3 20.16 -7.18 -13.34
N GLY A 4 20.30 -5.87 -13.47
CA GLY A 4 20.04 -4.90 -12.42
C GLY A 4 18.60 -4.44 -12.41
N TYR A 5 18.00 -4.38 -11.22
CA TYR A 5 16.68 -3.77 -11.01
C TYR A 5 16.71 -2.74 -9.87
N GLY A 6 16.11 -1.59 -10.13
CA GLY A 6 15.97 -0.50 -9.17
C GLY A 6 14.57 0.09 -9.20
N ARG A 7 14.20 0.76 -8.10
CA ARG A 7 12.90 1.43 -7.96
C ARG A 7 13.10 2.74 -7.22
N VAL A 8 12.51 3.81 -7.73
CA VAL A 8 12.44 5.11 -7.04
C VAL A 8 10.99 5.49 -6.75
N SER A 9 10.77 6.08 -5.58
CA SER A 9 9.52 6.78 -5.29
C SER A 9 9.60 8.20 -5.87
N THR A 10 8.47 8.84 -6.15
CA THR A 10 8.43 10.23 -6.62
C THR A 10 9.17 11.24 -5.75
N THR A 11 9.42 10.91 -4.48
CA THR A 11 10.14 11.76 -3.52
C THR A 11 11.66 11.52 -3.52
N ASP A 12 12.10 10.38 -4.07
CA ASP A 12 13.48 9.92 -4.02
C ASP A 12 14.13 10.21 -5.38
N GLN A 13 14.82 11.35 -5.48
CA GLN A 13 15.30 11.89 -6.77
C GLN A 13 16.54 11.19 -7.35
N ASN A 14 17.07 10.14 -6.73
CA ASN A 14 18.39 9.61 -7.14
C ASN A 14 18.32 8.31 -7.96
N LEU A 15 17.66 8.38 -9.12
CA LEU A 15 17.74 7.33 -10.15
C LEU A 15 19.19 7.09 -10.59
N ASP A 16 19.97 8.17 -10.68
CA ASP A 16 21.35 8.12 -11.15
C ASP A 16 22.26 7.36 -10.18
N ALA A 17 22.10 7.54 -8.86
CA ALA A 17 22.85 6.75 -7.88
C ALA A 17 22.47 5.27 -7.89
N GLN A 18 21.18 4.92 -8.07
CA GLN A 18 20.80 3.51 -8.18
C GLN A 18 21.37 2.89 -9.45
N ARG A 19 21.31 3.60 -10.58
CA ARG A 19 21.91 3.16 -11.83
C ARG A 19 23.42 2.96 -11.67
N ALA A 20 24.13 3.96 -11.16
CA ALA A 20 25.58 3.89 -10.96
C ALA A 20 25.98 2.70 -10.05
N ALA A 21 25.21 2.43 -8.99
CA ALA A 21 25.46 1.27 -8.12
C ALA A 21 25.27 -0.07 -8.86
N LEU A 22 24.25 -0.18 -9.71
CA LEU A 22 24.00 -1.38 -10.52
C LEU A 22 25.05 -1.56 -11.62
N GLU A 23 25.47 -0.48 -12.28
CA GLU A 23 26.56 -0.49 -13.26
C GLU A 23 27.88 -0.91 -12.60
N ALA A 24 28.21 -0.35 -11.43
CA ALA A 24 29.39 -0.72 -10.66
C ALA A 24 29.36 -2.18 -10.18
N ALA A 25 28.17 -2.76 -9.99
CA ALA A 25 27.99 -4.17 -9.68
C ALA A 25 28.10 -5.11 -10.90
N GLY A 26 28.41 -4.56 -12.09
CA GLY A 26 28.59 -5.32 -13.33
C GLY A 26 27.27 -5.79 -13.95
N CYS A 27 26.17 -5.07 -13.73
CA CYS A 27 24.91 -5.36 -14.39
C CYS A 27 24.99 -5.00 -15.88
N GLU A 28 24.66 -5.95 -16.74
CA GLU A 28 24.69 -5.80 -18.20
C GLU A 28 23.41 -5.12 -18.71
N GLU A 29 22.27 -5.46 -18.09
CA GLU A 29 20.97 -4.86 -18.37
C GLU A 29 20.42 -4.23 -17.09
N ILE A 30 19.91 -3.00 -17.14
CA ILE A 30 19.41 -2.26 -15.97
C ILE A 30 17.99 -1.76 -16.21
N TYR A 31 17.11 -2.11 -15.29
CA TYR A 31 15.68 -1.83 -15.33
C TYR A 31 15.29 -0.98 -14.13
N LEU A 32 14.69 0.19 -14.36
CA LEU A 32 14.37 1.16 -13.31
C LEU A 32 12.90 1.55 -13.33
N ASP A 33 12.18 1.19 -12.27
CA ASP A 33 10.79 1.58 -12.09
C ASP A 33 10.69 2.95 -11.40
N LYS A 34 10.02 3.91 -12.06
CA LYS A 34 9.65 5.22 -11.47
C LYS A 34 8.18 5.19 -11.07
N ILE A 35 7.91 4.91 -9.79
CA ILE A 35 6.53 4.72 -9.30
C ILE A 35 6.15 5.86 -8.37
N SER A 36 5.09 6.59 -8.73
CA SER A 36 4.47 7.58 -7.84
C SER A 36 3.42 6.91 -6.94
N GLY A 37 3.49 7.15 -5.64
CA GLY A 37 2.46 6.71 -4.70
C GLY A 37 2.23 5.19 -4.64
N LYS A 38 0.99 4.82 -4.27
CA LYS A 38 0.54 3.44 -4.01
C LYS A 38 0.22 2.65 -5.30
N LEU A 39 0.79 3.04 -6.44
CA LEU A 39 0.57 2.37 -7.72
C LEU A 39 1.24 0.98 -7.71
N THR A 40 0.45 -0.02 -8.10
CA THR A 40 0.78 -1.44 -8.01
C THR A 40 1.65 -1.93 -9.15
N ASN A 41 1.66 -1.22 -10.27
CA ASN A 41 2.22 -1.71 -11.52
C ASN A 41 3.74 -1.54 -11.54
N ARG A 42 4.46 -2.62 -11.82
CA ARG A 42 5.94 -2.67 -11.86
C ARG A 42 6.40 -3.23 -13.21
N PRO A 43 6.13 -2.50 -14.30
CA PRO A 43 6.37 -3.00 -15.65
C PRO A 43 7.83 -3.36 -15.90
N GLU A 44 8.78 -2.68 -15.25
CA GLU A 44 10.20 -3.00 -15.42
C GLU A 44 10.60 -4.25 -14.63
N LEU A 45 10.05 -4.45 -13.43
CA LEU A 45 10.25 -5.71 -12.71
C LEU A 45 9.67 -6.91 -13.50
N ASP A 46 8.48 -6.78 -14.07
CA ASP A 46 7.84 -7.85 -14.84
C ASP A 46 8.67 -8.22 -16.08
N LYS A 47 9.27 -7.23 -16.75
CA LYS A 47 10.22 -7.44 -17.85
C LYS A 47 11.47 -8.20 -17.38
N VAL A 48 12.05 -7.80 -16.26
CA VAL A 48 13.21 -8.50 -15.65
C VAL A 48 12.86 -9.96 -15.38
N MET A 49 11.73 -10.22 -14.72
CA MET A 49 11.27 -11.58 -14.43
C MET A 49 11.06 -12.41 -15.69
N THR A 50 10.63 -11.81 -16.80
CA THR A 50 10.49 -12.49 -18.09
C THR A 50 11.84 -12.76 -18.78
N ARG A 51 12.81 -11.85 -18.58
CA ARG A 51 14.12 -11.88 -19.24
C ARG A 51 15.11 -12.85 -18.60
N LEU A 52 15.02 -13.06 -17.29
CA LEU A 52 15.90 -13.93 -16.50
C LEU A 52 15.88 -15.38 -16.98
N ARG A 53 17.06 -16.00 -17.07
CA ARG A 53 17.26 -17.40 -17.44
C ARG A 53 18.04 -18.13 -16.35
N ALA A 54 18.02 -19.46 -16.38
CA ALA A 54 18.83 -20.27 -15.47
C ALA A 54 20.32 -19.90 -15.58
N GLY A 55 20.97 -19.69 -14.43
CA GLY A 55 22.35 -19.22 -14.33
C GLY A 55 22.51 -17.70 -14.38
N ASP A 56 21.42 -16.93 -14.50
CA ASP A 56 21.47 -15.48 -14.35
C ASP A 56 21.46 -15.05 -12.89
N THR A 57 21.85 -13.80 -12.66
CA THR A 57 21.80 -13.15 -11.34
C THR A 57 20.96 -11.89 -11.43
N LEU A 58 19.90 -11.82 -10.63
CA LEU A 58 19.16 -10.60 -10.37
C LEU A 58 19.91 -9.78 -9.32
N VAL A 59 20.29 -8.57 -9.66
CA VAL A 59 20.96 -7.63 -8.75
C VAL A 59 19.99 -6.51 -8.41
N ILE A 60 19.76 -6.26 -7.13
CA ILE A 60 18.94 -5.15 -6.65
C ILE A 60 19.74 -4.26 -5.70
N THR A 61 19.38 -2.99 -5.64
CA THR A 61 20.05 -2.05 -4.73
C THR A 61 19.71 -2.34 -3.27
N LYS A 62 18.42 -2.50 -2.94
CA LYS A 62 17.90 -2.74 -1.59
C LYS A 62 16.69 -3.67 -1.59
N LEU A 63 16.47 -4.41 -0.51
CA LEU A 63 15.34 -5.35 -0.37
C LEU A 63 13.96 -4.68 -0.58
N ASP A 64 13.76 -3.45 -0.11
CA ASP A 64 12.49 -2.73 -0.24
C ASP A 64 12.17 -2.30 -1.70
N ARG A 65 13.13 -2.45 -2.63
CA ARG A 65 12.92 -2.19 -4.04
C ARG A 65 12.25 -3.38 -4.74
N LEU A 66 12.60 -4.61 -4.35
CA LEU A 66 12.06 -5.85 -4.95
C LEU A 66 10.69 -6.23 -4.39
N GLY A 67 10.45 -6.06 -3.10
CA GLY A 67 9.21 -6.48 -2.44
C GLY A 67 8.28 -5.34 -2.02
N ARG A 68 7.05 -5.67 -1.63
CA ARG A 68 6.12 -4.75 -0.95
C ARG A 68 5.80 -5.18 0.49
N SER A 69 6.09 -6.43 0.76
CA SER A 69 6.00 -7.13 2.04
C SER A 69 7.10 -8.18 2.03
N LEU A 70 7.47 -8.69 3.19
CA LEU A 70 8.42 -9.78 3.21
C LEU A 70 7.87 -11.02 2.53
N LYS A 71 6.60 -11.36 2.75
CA LYS A 71 5.96 -12.49 2.07
C LYS A 71 6.23 -12.45 0.55
N HIS A 72 6.09 -11.28 -0.06
CA HIS A 72 6.39 -11.10 -1.49
C HIS A 72 7.87 -11.30 -1.82
N LEU A 73 8.79 -10.86 -0.96
CA LEU A 73 10.23 -11.10 -1.14
C LEU A 73 10.58 -12.59 -1.07
N LEU A 74 9.99 -13.33 -0.14
CA LEU A 74 10.21 -14.77 0.00
C LEU A 74 9.63 -15.54 -1.18
N GLU A 75 8.44 -15.15 -1.65
CA GLU A 75 7.83 -15.70 -2.86
C GLU A 75 8.71 -15.48 -4.09
N VAL A 76 9.17 -14.25 -4.32
CA VAL A 76 10.07 -13.94 -5.44
C VAL A 76 11.40 -14.67 -5.30
N SER A 77 11.99 -14.74 -4.11
CA SER A 77 13.24 -15.48 -3.89
C SER A 77 13.08 -16.97 -4.17
N ALA A 78 11.96 -17.58 -3.75
CA ALA A 78 11.68 -18.98 -4.04
C ALA A 78 11.45 -19.22 -5.54
N GLU A 79 10.80 -18.28 -6.24
CA GLU A 79 10.65 -18.34 -7.69
C GLU A 79 12.00 -18.27 -8.41
N LEU A 80 12.88 -17.35 -8.00
CA LEU A 80 14.24 -17.21 -8.56
C LEU A 80 15.05 -18.49 -8.32
N GLU A 81 15.01 -19.04 -7.10
CA GLU A 81 15.70 -20.30 -6.77
C GLU A 81 15.19 -21.46 -7.63
N ALA A 82 13.87 -21.60 -7.78
CA ALA A 82 13.27 -22.63 -8.64
C ALA A 82 13.69 -22.50 -10.12
N ARG A 83 14.03 -21.28 -10.56
CA ARG A 83 14.53 -20.98 -11.90
C ARG A 83 16.06 -21.05 -12.01
N THR A 84 16.76 -21.44 -10.94
CA THR A 84 18.24 -21.42 -10.85
C THR A 84 18.80 -20.03 -11.14
N VAL A 85 18.14 -19.00 -10.61
CA VAL A 85 18.55 -17.60 -10.69
C VAL A 85 18.99 -17.14 -9.30
N ASP A 86 20.16 -16.52 -9.23
CA ASP A 86 20.67 -15.96 -7.98
C ASP A 86 20.16 -14.54 -7.74
N LEU A 87 20.05 -14.15 -6.47
CA LEU A 87 19.68 -12.82 -6.03
C LEU A 87 20.84 -12.18 -5.27
N VAL A 88 21.25 -11.00 -5.73
CA VAL A 88 22.26 -10.17 -5.06
C VAL A 88 21.62 -8.86 -4.62
N VAL A 89 21.86 -8.47 -3.37
CA VAL A 89 21.37 -7.23 -2.78
C VAL A 89 22.55 -6.38 -2.34
N LEU A 90 22.77 -5.25 -3.00
CA LEU A 90 23.99 -4.44 -2.83
C LEU A 90 24.12 -3.83 -1.43
N ASP A 91 23.06 -3.17 -0.94
CA ASP A 91 23.10 -2.41 0.33
C ASP A 91 23.23 -3.32 1.55
N GLN A 92 22.68 -4.53 1.49
CA GLN A 92 22.77 -5.53 2.55
C GLN A 92 23.95 -6.51 2.36
N GLY A 93 24.69 -6.41 1.24
CA GLY A 93 25.78 -7.34 0.91
C GLY A 93 25.35 -8.80 0.82
N LEU A 94 24.10 -9.07 0.42
CA LEU A 94 23.54 -10.41 0.36
C LEU A 94 23.75 -11.01 -1.02
N ASP A 95 24.16 -12.28 -1.05
CA ASP A 95 24.33 -13.06 -2.28
C ASP A 95 23.78 -14.49 -2.09
N THR A 96 22.61 -14.76 -2.65
CA THR A 96 21.93 -16.06 -2.52
C THR A 96 22.57 -17.18 -3.35
N SER A 97 23.60 -16.90 -4.15
CA SER A 97 24.40 -17.97 -4.78
C SER A 97 25.12 -18.80 -3.72
N THR A 98 25.41 -18.20 -2.57
CA THR A 98 26.10 -18.86 -1.45
C THR A 98 25.12 -19.43 -0.42
N PRO A 99 25.43 -20.57 0.23
CA PRO A 99 24.61 -21.10 1.33
C PRO A 99 24.44 -20.11 2.49
N VAL A 100 25.50 -19.36 2.80
CA VAL A 100 25.49 -18.34 3.85
C VAL A 100 24.55 -17.19 3.49
N GLY A 101 24.59 -16.71 2.24
CA GLY A 101 23.71 -15.65 1.79
C GLY A 101 22.23 -16.07 1.75
N ARG A 102 21.92 -17.32 1.37
CA ARG A 102 20.55 -17.86 1.48
C ARG A 102 20.06 -17.87 2.93
N PHE A 103 20.90 -18.32 3.86
CA PHE A 103 20.56 -18.32 5.28
C PHE A 103 20.35 -16.90 5.83
N MET A 104 21.25 -15.97 5.52
CA MET A 104 21.14 -14.57 5.94
C MET A 104 19.90 -13.89 5.35
N PHE A 105 19.54 -14.21 4.10
CA PHE A 105 18.31 -13.72 3.48
C PHE A 105 17.06 -14.18 4.25
N GLN A 106 17.00 -15.45 4.65
CA GLN A 106 15.90 -16.00 5.46
C GLN A 106 15.81 -15.33 6.84
N ILE A 107 16.96 -15.10 7.51
CA ILE A 107 17.00 -14.40 8.82
C ILE A 107 16.50 -12.96 8.69
N LEU A 108 17.04 -12.20 7.73
CA LEU A 108 16.62 -10.81 7.51
C LEU A 108 15.14 -10.74 7.20
N GLY A 109 14.63 -11.75 6.52
CA GLY A 109 13.20 -11.95 6.41
C GLY A 109 12.52 -12.10 7.76
N ALA A 110 12.84 -13.14 8.52
CA ALA A 110 12.21 -13.40 9.82
C ALA A 110 12.20 -12.15 10.74
N VAL A 111 13.30 -11.39 10.77
CA VAL A 111 13.43 -10.13 11.53
C VAL A 111 12.43 -9.07 11.04
N ALA A 112 12.31 -8.87 9.72
CA ALA A 112 11.39 -7.89 9.15
C ALA A 112 9.91 -8.19 9.47
N GLU A 113 9.50 -9.46 9.47
CA GLU A 113 8.13 -9.83 9.87
C GLU A 113 7.89 -9.69 11.37
N PHE A 114 8.91 -9.99 12.19
CA PHE A 114 8.85 -9.76 13.63
C PHE A 114 8.65 -8.27 13.94
N GLU A 115 9.45 -7.37 13.35
CA GLU A 115 9.30 -5.92 13.55
C GLU A 115 7.94 -5.39 13.10
N ARG A 116 7.44 -5.87 11.94
CA ARG A 116 6.10 -5.54 11.46
C ARG A 116 5.03 -5.99 12.45
N SER A 117 5.14 -7.21 12.97
CA SER A 117 4.17 -7.75 13.93
C SER A 117 4.15 -6.93 15.23
N LEU A 118 5.32 -6.57 15.76
CA LEU A 118 5.43 -5.69 16.92
C LEU A 118 4.81 -4.31 16.68
N ASN A 119 4.99 -3.73 15.49
CA ASN A 119 4.38 -2.44 15.15
C ASN A 119 2.85 -2.52 15.06
N VAL A 120 2.31 -3.62 14.53
CA VAL A 120 0.86 -3.87 14.49
C VAL A 120 0.32 -4.01 15.91
N GLU A 121 0.94 -4.83 16.75
CA GLU A 121 0.57 -5.03 18.15
C GLU A 121 0.54 -3.69 18.91
N ARG A 122 1.61 -2.91 18.82
CA ARG A 122 1.73 -1.59 19.46
C ARG A 122 0.64 -0.61 18.97
N THR A 123 0.27 -0.70 17.69
CA THR A 123 -0.82 0.12 17.13
C THR A 123 -2.18 -0.31 17.69
N MET A 124 -2.42 -1.62 17.80
CA MET A 124 -3.65 -2.17 18.34
C MET A 124 -3.82 -1.82 19.83
N ASP A 125 -2.75 -1.89 20.62
CA ASP A 125 -2.73 -1.47 22.01
C ASP A 125 -3.03 0.03 22.15
N GLY A 126 -2.42 0.85 21.29
CA GLY A 126 -2.69 2.28 21.23
C GLY A 126 -4.15 2.59 20.89
N LEU A 127 -4.73 1.87 19.92
CA LEU A 127 -6.14 1.98 19.55
C LEU A 127 -7.07 1.51 20.68
N ALA A 128 -6.74 0.42 21.37
CA ALA A 128 -7.50 -0.08 22.51
C ALA A 128 -7.49 0.94 23.67
N SER A 129 -6.32 1.51 23.99
CA SER A 129 -6.18 2.58 24.98
C SER A 129 -6.96 3.84 24.60
N ALA A 130 -6.93 4.23 23.32
CA ALA A 130 -7.68 5.37 22.83
C ALA A 130 -9.20 5.15 22.94
N ARG A 131 -9.68 3.95 22.58
CA ARG A 131 -11.09 3.55 22.71
C ARG A 131 -11.55 3.52 24.15
N ALA A 132 -10.73 3.00 25.08
CA ALA A 132 -11.01 3.03 26.51
C ALA A 132 -11.15 4.47 27.06
N LYS A 133 -10.47 5.44 26.43
CA LYS A 133 -10.60 6.88 26.70
C LYS A 133 -11.72 7.56 25.91
N GLY A 134 -12.62 6.81 25.28
CA GLY A 134 -13.75 7.32 24.49
C GLY A 134 -13.40 7.82 23.09
N LYS A 135 -12.17 7.64 22.61
CA LYS A 135 -11.76 8.02 21.24
C LYS A 135 -12.01 6.85 20.29
N VAL A 136 -13.16 6.87 19.61
CA VAL A 136 -13.62 5.78 18.72
C VAL A 136 -12.83 5.70 17.39
N GLY A 137 -12.23 6.81 16.96
CA GLY A 137 -11.53 6.90 15.67
C GLY A 137 -12.50 6.91 14.47
N GLY A 138 -11.98 6.72 13.26
CA GLY A 138 -12.79 6.65 12.03
C GLY A 138 -13.14 7.98 11.38
N ARG A 139 -13.82 7.92 10.22
CA ARG A 139 -14.25 9.10 9.45
C ARG A 139 -15.40 9.78 10.21
N LYS A 140 -15.22 11.06 10.55
CA LYS A 140 -16.28 11.87 11.17
C LYS A 140 -17.55 11.86 10.31
N ASN A 141 -18.71 11.88 10.97
CA ASN A 141 -19.99 12.06 10.29
C ASN A 141 -19.96 13.38 9.52
N ALA A 142 -20.44 13.34 8.27
CA ALA A 142 -20.47 14.52 7.39
C ALA A 142 -21.54 15.54 7.81
N LEU A 143 -22.57 15.09 8.53
CA LEU A 143 -23.64 15.93 9.06
C LEU A 143 -23.60 15.91 10.59
N THR A 144 -23.78 17.09 11.19
CA THR A 144 -24.02 17.25 12.63
C THR A 144 -25.42 16.76 13.00
N PRO A 145 -25.70 16.45 14.29
CA PRO A 145 -27.05 16.09 14.73
C PRO A 145 -28.11 17.14 14.37
N ALA A 146 -27.74 18.43 14.38
CA ALA A 146 -28.63 19.51 13.96
C ALA A 146 -28.96 19.44 12.46
N GLN A 147 -27.95 19.21 11.61
CA GLN A 147 -28.16 19.04 10.17
C GLN A 147 -28.95 17.77 9.85
N VAL A 148 -28.80 16.68 10.61
CA VAL A 148 -29.63 15.48 10.45
C VAL A 148 -31.09 15.76 10.80
N ARG A 149 -31.35 16.52 11.88
CA ARG A 149 -32.71 16.96 12.22
C ARG A 149 -33.31 17.85 11.14
N HIS A 150 -32.51 18.78 10.61
CA HIS A 150 -32.94 19.66 9.53
C HIS A 150 -33.25 18.89 8.24
N ALA A 151 -32.39 17.94 7.85
CA ALA A 151 -32.63 17.04 6.72
C ALA A 151 -33.91 16.20 6.90
N ARG A 152 -34.19 15.71 8.12
CA ARG A 152 -35.45 15.00 8.44
C ARG A 152 -36.65 15.90 8.24
N PHE A 153 -36.58 17.13 8.76
CA PHE A 153 -37.64 18.12 8.62
C PHE A 153 -37.95 18.39 7.14
N MET A 154 -36.94 18.75 6.34
CA MET A 154 -37.11 19.01 4.91
C MET A 154 -37.65 17.80 4.13
N ARG A 155 -37.21 16.58 4.48
CA ARG A 155 -37.70 15.34 3.86
C ARG A 155 -39.17 15.10 4.16
N ASP A 156 -39.60 15.41 5.38
CA ASP A 156 -40.95 15.11 5.87
C ASP A 156 -41.94 16.24 5.55
N GLU A 157 -41.45 17.42 5.16
CA GLU A 157 -42.25 18.53 4.69
C GLU A 157 -43.05 18.16 3.43
N ARG A 158 -44.33 18.56 3.42
CA ARG A 158 -45.26 18.30 2.33
C ARG A 158 -45.81 19.62 1.81
N ASP A 159 -46.07 19.69 0.51
CA ASP A 159 -46.80 20.79 -0.11
C ASP A 159 -48.32 20.67 0.16
N GLU A 160 -49.09 21.64 -0.34
CA GLU A 160 -50.55 21.70 -0.19
C GLU A 160 -51.26 20.46 -0.79
N ASP A 161 -50.61 19.78 -1.76
CA ASP A 161 -51.08 18.57 -2.41
C ASP A 161 -50.63 17.27 -1.71
N GLY A 162 -49.93 17.38 -0.57
CA GLY A 162 -49.44 16.25 0.20
C GLY A 162 -48.23 15.53 -0.41
N ARG A 163 -47.55 16.14 -1.39
CA ARG A 163 -46.32 15.62 -2.00
C ARG A 163 -45.09 16.12 -1.25
N PRO A 164 -43.95 15.40 -1.28
CA PRO A 164 -42.70 15.88 -0.68
C PRO A 164 -42.30 17.23 -1.26
N ARG A 165 -42.15 18.24 -0.38
CA ARG A 165 -41.78 19.61 -0.79
C ARG A 165 -40.35 19.70 -1.32
N HIS A 166 -39.47 18.85 -0.78
CA HIS A 166 -38.06 18.81 -1.16
C HIS A 166 -37.67 17.40 -1.60
N THR A 167 -36.93 17.32 -2.70
CA THR A 167 -36.28 16.10 -3.15
C THR A 167 -35.02 15.83 -2.32
N VAL A 168 -34.59 14.56 -2.29
CA VAL A 168 -33.34 14.18 -1.61
C VAL A 168 -32.11 14.83 -2.25
N GLN A 169 -32.18 15.21 -3.54
CA GLN A 169 -31.10 15.94 -4.21
C GLN A 169 -31.01 17.38 -3.68
N GLU A 170 -32.14 18.08 -3.58
CA GLU A 170 -32.16 19.47 -3.07
C GLU A 170 -31.70 19.55 -1.61
N ILE A 171 -32.11 18.60 -0.76
CA ILE A 171 -31.63 18.50 0.63
C ILE A 171 -30.12 18.26 0.67
N ALA A 172 -29.60 17.45 -0.26
CA ALA A 172 -28.17 17.15 -0.34
C ALA A 172 -27.36 18.38 -0.75
N ASP A 173 -27.85 19.12 -1.74
CA ASP A 173 -27.23 20.35 -2.24
C ASP A 173 -27.24 21.45 -1.18
N GLU A 174 -28.36 21.64 -0.48
CA GLU A 174 -28.49 22.62 0.61
C GLU A 174 -27.54 22.33 1.77
N LEU A 175 -27.32 21.06 2.09
CA LEU A 175 -26.40 20.64 3.15
C LEU A 175 -24.96 20.42 2.67
N GLY A 176 -24.67 20.63 1.37
CA GLY A 176 -23.35 20.49 0.79
C GLY A 176 -22.78 19.06 0.86
N VAL A 177 -23.63 18.04 0.81
CA VAL A 177 -23.24 16.62 0.88
C VAL A 177 -23.79 15.83 -0.31
N GLY A 178 -23.23 14.67 -0.62
CA GLY A 178 -23.80 13.80 -1.66
C GLY A 178 -25.10 13.12 -1.20
N ARG A 179 -26.02 12.83 -2.13
CA ARG A 179 -27.29 12.10 -1.88
C ARG A 179 -27.15 10.86 -1.00
N ALA A 180 -26.11 10.06 -1.23
CA ALA A 180 -25.84 8.86 -0.43
C ALA A 180 -25.62 9.17 1.06
N THR A 181 -25.08 10.35 1.38
CA THR A 181 -24.91 10.81 2.77
C THR A 181 -26.24 11.14 3.42
N ILE A 182 -27.19 11.74 2.67
CA ILE A 182 -28.54 12.02 3.16
C ILE A 182 -29.28 10.72 3.45
N TYR A 183 -29.35 9.79 2.49
CA TYR A 183 -29.99 8.49 2.72
C TYR A 183 -29.40 7.77 3.93
N ARG A 184 -28.07 7.72 4.03
CA ARG A 184 -27.37 7.10 5.17
C ARG A 184 -27.65 7.78 6.51
N ALA A 185 -27.84 9.10 6.54
CA ALA A 185 -28.12 9.84 7.77
C ALA A 185 -29.59 9.74 8.22
N LEU A 186 -30.49 9.46 7.28
CA LEU A 186 -31.93 9.38 7.50
C LEU A 186 -32.44 7.95 7.73
N ASP A 187 -31.60 6.95 7.45
CA ASP A 187 -31.84 5.52 7.68
C ASP A 187 -32.10 5.25 9.19
N PRO A 188 -33.30 4.76 9.56
CA PRO A 188 -33.66 4.47 10.94
C PRO A 188 -32.95 3.25 11.54
N ASP A 189 -32.42 2.34 10.72
CA ASP A 189 -31.85 1.07 11.19
C ASP A 189 -30.36 1.16 11.55
N ARG A 190 -29.76 2.35 11.40
CA ARG A 190 -28.33 2.55 11.63
C ARG A 190 -28.07 3.07 13.05
N VAL A 191 -27.79 2.16 13.98
CA VAL A 191 -27.23 2.49 15.30
C VAL A 191 -25.81 3.03 15.10
N GLY A 192 -25.59 4.27 15.52
CA GLY A 192 -24.28 4.94 15.51
C GLY A 192 -23.41 4.57 16.69
#